data_AF-A0AAU6WCH9-F1
#
_entry.id   AF-A0AAU6WCH9-F1
#
_cell.length_a   1.000
_cell.length_b   1.000
_cell.length_c   1.000
_cell.angle_alpha   90.00
_cell.angle_beta   90.00
_cell.angle_gamma   90.00
#
_symmetry.space_group_name_H-M   'P 1'
#
loop_
_entity.id
_entity.type
_entity.pdbx_description
1 polymer ?
#
loop_
_entity_poly.entity_id
_entity_poly.type
_entity_poly.pdbx_seq_one_letter_code
_entity_poly.pdbx_strand_id
1 'polypeptide(L)'
;MMHPRKRWAVPLALLVSFSIPASALAAVPHGSSANIAQSPGDGTSDTDYAAYVFPYFTGESTDDGEKIHLAVSKGSDPNSWYTLNDGKPILESELGTKGLRDPFLIRSEDGSKYYLLATRPQNVWWWYLR
;
A
#
# COMPACT_ATOMS: atom_id res chain seq x y z
N MET A 1 -18.72 46.68 17.42
CA MET A 1 -18.42 45.36 18.02
C MET A 1 -17.98 44.41 16.89
N MET A 2 -16.68 44.37 16.61
CA MET A 2 -16.09 43.58 15.51
C MET A 2 -15.89 42.14 15.96
N HIS A 3 -16.40 41.17 15.19
CA HIS A 3 -16.09 39.75 15.38
C HIS A 3 -14.75 39.42 14.69
N PRO A 4 -13.80 38.75 15.36
CA PRO A 4 -12.58 38.29 14.70
C PRO A 4 -12.87 37.04 13.85
N ARG A 5 -12.43 37.03 12.58
CA ARG A 5 -12.53 35.84 11.72
C ARG A 5 -11.44 34.83 12.09
N LYS A 6 -11.87 33.60 12.42
CA LYS A 6 -11.02 32.42 12.63
C LYS A 6 -10.25 32.11 11.34
N ARG A 7 -8.92 32.28 11.34
CA ARG A 7 -8.03 31.82 10.27
C ARG A 7 -7.75 30.33 10.46
N TRP A 8 -8.14 29.51 9.49
CA TRP A 8 -7.79 28.10 9.45
C TRP A 8 -6.40 27.98 8.82
N ALA A 9 -5.42 27.51 9.60
CA ALA A 9 -4.12 27.12 9.05
C ALA A 9 -4.30 25.81 8.28
N VAL A 10 -3.90 25.82 7.01
CA VAL A 10 -3.80 24.60 6.19
C VAL A 10 -2.52 23.88 6.64
N PRO A 11 -2.58 22.66 7.20
CA PRO A 11 -1.36 21.96 7.55
C PRO A 11 -0.69 21.46 6.26
N LEU A 12 0.60 21.75 6.17
CA LEU A 12 1.51 21.32 5.13
C LEU A 12 1.59 19.78 5.15
N ALA A 13 1.08 19.12 4.11
CA ALA A 13 1.20 17.67 3.96
C ALA A 13 2.67 17.34 3.62
N LEU A 14 3.37 16.68 4.54
CA LEU A 14 4.72 16.17 4.31
C LEU A 14 4.60 14.82 3.58
N LEU A 15 4.87 14.81 2.27
CA LEU A 15 4.92 13.61 1.45
C LEU A 15 6.25 12.88 1.70
N VAL A 16 6.25 11.89 2.59
CA VAL A 16 7.42 11.01 2.76
C VAL A 16 7.36 9.93 1.69
N SER A 17 8.17 10.10 0.64
CA SER A 17 8.32 9.12 -0.43
C SER A 17 9.34 8.07 0.03
N PHE A 18 8.90 6.90 0.50
CA PHE A 18 9.79 5.76 0.65
C PHE A 18 10.03 5.15 -0.74
N SER A 19 11.17 5.48 -1.35
CA SER A 19 11.67 4.76 -2.53
C SER A 19 12.17 3.40 -2.08
N ILE A 20 11.39 2.35 -2.30
CA ILE A 20 11.89 0.97 -2.22
C ILE A 20 12.75 0.76 -3.48
N PRO A 21 14.07 0.52 -3.38
CA PRO A 21 14.88 0.21 -4.55
C PRO A 21 14.45 -1.16 -5.12
N ALA A 22 14.19 -1.21 -6.42
CA ALA A 22 13.66 -2.36 -7.17
C ALA A 22 14.61 -3.59 -7.25
N SER A 23 15.67 -3.65 -6.46
CA SER A 23 16.80 -4.58 -6.68
C SER A 23 16.80 -5.84 -5.82
N ALA A 24 15.77 -6.07 -4.99
CA ALA A 24 15.72 -7.24 -4.10
C ALA A 24 14.76 -8.33 -4.62
N LEU A 25 14.93 -8.78 -5.86
CA LEU A 25 14.31 -10.01 -6.35
C LEU A 25 15.32 -10.73 -7.26
N ALA A 26 16.07 -11.65 -6.68
CA ALA A 26 17.11 -12.40 -7.37
C ALA A 26 16.52 -13.34 -8.43
N ALA A 27 17.19 -13.40 -9.58
CA ALA A 27 16.80 -14.04 -10.82
C ALA A 27 16.53 -15.55 -10.74
N VAL A 28 15.47 -16.01 -11.42
CA VAL A 28 15.26 -17.39 -11.86
C VAL A 28 14.84 -17.33 -13.34
N PRO A 29 15.47 -18.08 -14.27
CA PRO A 29 15.26 -17.86 -15.71
C PRO A 29 14.16 -18.77 -16.25
N HIS A 30 13.00 -18.24 -16.65
CA HIS A 30 12.00 -19.00 -17.41
C HIS A 30 11.54 -18.22 -18.65
N GLY A 31 11.55 -18.90 -19.80
CA GLY A 31 11.40 -18.29 -21.13
C GLY A 31 9.95 -18.10 -21.62
N SER A 32 9.82 -17.09 -22.50
CA SER A 32 8.98 -16.94 -23.71
C SER A 32 7.56 -17.51 -23.72
N SER A 33 6.47 -16.85 -24.13
CA SER A 33 6.20 -15.53 -24.72
C SER A 33 4.69 -15.24 -24.60
N ALA A 34 4.28 -14.00 -24.37
CA ALA A 34 2.93 -13.52 -24.73
C ALA A 34 2.99 -12.03 -25.07
N ASN A 35 2.54 -11.68 -26.28
CA ASN A 35 2.38 -10.29 -26.72
C ASN A 35 1.26 -9.62 -25.93
N ILE A 36 1.61 -8.84 -24.92
CA ILE A 36 0.76 -7.81 -24.31
C ILE A 36 1.41 -6.47 -24.65
N ALA A 37 0.63 -5.54 -25.23
CA ALA A 37 1.09 -4.22 -25.61
C ALA A 37 1.80 -3.53 -24.44
N GLN A 38 3.13 -3.43 -24.52
CA GLN A 38 3.98 -2.78 -23.52
C GLN A 38 3.68 -1.28 -23.49
N SER A 39 3.19 -0.80 -22.35
CA SER A 39 3.29 0.63 -21.99
C SER A 39 4.78 0.99 -21.89
N PRO A 40 5.23 2.15 -22.41
CA PRO A 40 6.64 2.52 -22.39
C PRO A 40 7.05 2.91 -20.96
N GLY A 41 7.60 1.96 -20.21
CA GLY A 41 8.07 2.19 -18.85
C GLY A 41 8.83 0.99 -18.30
N ASP A 42 10.13 0.94 -18.65
CA ASP A 42 11.12 -0.13 -18.39
C ASP A 42 10.84 -1.44 -19.15
N GLY A 43 11.81 -1.93 -19.92
CA GLY A 43 11.67 -3.03 -20.89
C GLY A 43 11.40 -4.41 -20.30
N THR A 44 10.95 -4.48 -19.05
CA THR A 44 10.60 -5.71 -18.34
C THR A 44 9.22 -6.18 -18.80
N SER A 45 9.18 -7.37 -19.38
CA SER A 45 7.96 -8.11 -19.68
C SER A 45 7.28 -8.55 -18.37
N ASP A 46 5.96 -8.74 -18.36
CA ASP A 46 5.23 -9.21 -17.16
C ASP A 46 5.74 -10.59 -16.67
N THR A 47 6.45 -11.31 -17.54
CA THR A 47 7.15 -12.57 -17.25
C THR A 47 8.46 -12.41 -16.47
N ASP A 48 8.96 -11.19 -16.25
CA ASP A 48 10.21 -10.92 -15.53
C ASP A 48 10.01 -10.77 -14.00
N TYR A 49 8.76 -10.71 -13.50
CA TYR A 49 8.49 -10.61 -12.06
C TYR A 49 8.51 -11.97 -11.37
N ALA A 50 9.28 -12.10 -10.29
CA ALA A 50 9.42 -13.37 -9.59
C ALA A 50 8.37 -13.64 -8.49
N ALA A 51 7.60 -12.63 -8.08
CA ALA A 51 6.61 -12.74 -6.99
C ALA A 51 5.54 -11.64 -7.02
N TYR A 52 4.46 -11.87 -6.29
CA TYR A 52 3.37 -10.93 -6.03
C TYR A 52 3.59 -10.21 -4.69
N VAL A 53 3.16 -8.95 -4.61
CA VAL A 53 3.08 -8.20 -3.35
C VAL A 53 1.62 -8.08 -2.95
N PHE A 54 1.35 -8.29 -1.66
CA PHE A 54 0.01 -8.17 -1.10
C PHE A 54 0.01 -7.19 0.08
N PRO A 55 -0.56 -5.99 -0.07
CA PRO A 55 -0.85 -5.12 1.04
C PRO A 55 -2.14 -5.56 1.74
N TYR A 56 -2.17 -5.56 3.08
CA TYR A 56 -3.32 -6.00 3.87
C TYR A 56 -3.39 -5.30 5.22
N PHE A 57 -4.54 -5.41 5.89
CA PHE A 57 -4.71 -5.06 7.31
C PHE A 57 -5.17 -6.31 8.07
N THR A 58 -5.00 -6.34 9.39
CA THR A 58 -5.12 -7.60 10.17
C THR A 58 -6.47 -7.76 10.85
N GLY A 59 -7.29 -6.72 10.92
CA GLY A 59 -8.68 -6.80 11.36
C GLY A 59 -9.20 -5.49 11.94
N GLU A 60 -10.45 -5.52 12.42
CA GLU A 60 -11.15 -4.34 12.97
C GLU A 60 -11.26 -4.39 14.50
N SER A 61 -10.87 -5.49 15.12
CA SER A 61 -11.18 -5.79 16.52
C SER A 61 -10.15 -5.27 17.53
N THR A 62 -9.04 -4.72 17.05
CA THR A 62 -7.95 -4.21 17.88
C THR A 62 -7.45 -2.88 17.33
N ASP A 63 -6.96 -2.00 18.21
CA ASP A 63 -6.40 -0.70 17.82
C ASP A 63 -5.20 -0.83 16.86
N ASP A 64 -4.49 -1.97 16.93
CA ASP A 64 -3.37 -2.29 16.03
C ASP A 64 -3.81 -3.02 14.74
N GLY A 65 -5.08 -3.39 14.62
CA GLY A 65 -5.61 -4.20 13.51
C GLY A 65 -5.76 -3.42 12.20
N GLU A 66 -6.08 -2.13 12.31
CA GLU A 66 -6.33 -1.21 11.19
C GLU A 66 -5.05 -0.50 10.77
N LYS A 67 -3.99 -1.26 10.52
CA LYS A 67 -2.70 -0.77 10.01
C LYS A 67 -2.33 -1.54 8.75
N ILE A 68 -1.55 -0.93 7.85
CA ILE A 68 -1.17 -1.62 6.62
C ILE A 68 0.12 -2.39 6.83
N HIS A 69 0.07 -3.67 6.48
CA HIS A 69 1.17 -4.61 6.42
C HIS A 69 1.42 -5.01 4.96
N LEU A 70 2.58 -5.60 4.70
CA LEU A 70 2.90 -6.18 3.40
C LEU A 70 3.29 -7.65 3.54
N ALA A 71 2.93 -8.43 2.52
CA ALA A 71 3.44 -9.77 2.30
C ALA A 71 3.95 -9.90 0.86
N VAL A 72 4.86 -10.86 0.65
CA VAL A 72 5.34 -11.26 -0.67
C VAL A 72 5.05 -12.74 -0.88
N SER A 73 4.62 -13.12 -2.09
CA SER A 73 4.36 -14.52 -2.38
C SER A 73 5.66 -15.32 -2.46
N LYS A 74 5.59 -16.63 -2.22
CA LYS A 74 6.74 -17.53 -2.39
C LYS A 74 6.92 -17.84 -3.87
N GLY A 75 7.74 -17.05 -4.55
CA GLY A 75 7.83 -17.11 -6.00
C GLY A 75 6.49 -16.74 -6.64
N SER A 76 6.12 -17.40 -7.73
CA SER A 76 4.87 -17.17 -8.45
C SER A 76 3.64 -17.89 -7.87
N ASP A 77 3.69 -18.38 -6.61
CA ASP A 77 2.55 -19.04 -5.96
C ASP A 77 1.66 -18.05 -5.19
N PRO A 78 0.45 -17.71 -5.69
CA PRO A 78 -0.43 -16.73 -5.04
C PRO A 78 -1.09 -17.24 -3.74
N ASN A 79 -0.87 -18.50 -3.34
CA ASN A 79 -1.45 -19.07 -2.12
C ASN A 79 -0.46 -19.21 -0.97
N SER A 80 0.82 -18.89 -1.18
CA SER A 80 1.86 -19.01 -0.17
C SER A 80 2.61 -17.69 0.00
N TRP A 81 2.73 -17.22 1.23
CA TRP A 81 3.18 -15.86 1.52
C TRP A 81 4.23 -15.81 2.63
N TYR A 82 5.16 -14.87 2.53
CA TYR A 82 6.01 -14.40 3.62
C TYR A 82 5.56 -13.00 4.04
N THR A 83 5.41 -12.77 5.34
CA THR A 83 5.20 -11.43 5.87
C THR A 83 6.50 -10.63 5.72
N LEU A 84 6.37 -9.35 5.35
CA LEU A 84 7.49 -8.42 5.31
C LEU A 84 7.59 -7.67 6.65
N ASN A 85 8.73 -7.02 6.87
CA ASN A 85 8.97 -6.17 8.05
C ASN A 85 8.72 -6.91 9.39
N ASP A 86 9.10 -8.18 9.49
CA ASP A 86 8.84 -9.04 10.67
C ASP A 86 7.36 -9.13 11.06
N GLY A 87 6.45 -8.91 10.09
CA GLY A 87 5.01 -8.84 10.34
C GLY A 87 4.53 -7.53 10.97
N LYS A 88 5.44 -6.56 11.22
CA LYS A 88 5.08 -5.24 11.73
C LYS A 88 4.46 -4.37 10.64
N PRO A 89 3.57 -3.44 11.00
CA PRO A 89 2.96 -2.53 10.03
C PRO A 89 4.01 -1.65 9.36
N ILE A 90 3.78 -1.34 8.09
CA ILE A 90 4.61 -0.44 7.27
C ILE A 90 4.01 0.95 7.14
N LEU A 91 2.72 1.11 7.40
CA LEU A 91 2.00 2.37 7.33
C LEU A 91 0.94 2.42 8.43
N GLU A 92 0.99 3.51 9.21
CA GLU A 92 0.05 3.82 10.28
C GLU A 92 -0.44 5.27 10.10
N SER A 93 -1.66 5.58 10.57
CA SER A 93 -2.15 6.96 10.60
C SER A 93 -2.08 7.52 12.02
N GLU A 94 -1.52 8.71 12.17
CA GLU A 94 -1.58 9.47 13.44
C GLU A 94 -2.82 10.37 13.52
N LEU A 95 -3.59 10.46 12.43
CA LEU A 95 -4.71 11.39 12.28
C LEU A 95 -6.06 10.68 12.43
N GLY A 96 -7.01 11.38 13.07
CA GLY A 96 -8.39 10.92 13.22
C GLY A 96 -8.51 9.63 14.02
N THR A 97 -9.21 8.64 13.46
CA THR A 97 -9.41 7.30 14.05
C THR A 97 -8.15 6.43 14.03
N LYS A 98 -7.06 6.90 13.42
CA LYS A 98 -5.77 6.19 13.26
C LYS A 98 -5.81 4.90 12.42
N GLY A 99 -7.00 4.40 12.08
CA GLY A 99 -7.17 3.25 11.21
C GLY A 99 -6.90 3.53 9.72
N LEU A 100 -6.30 2.54 9.06
CA LEU A 100 -6.08 2.43 7.62
C LEU A 100 -6.55 1.06 7.13
N ARG A 101 -7.40 1.05 6.11
CA ARG A 101 -8.05 -0.14 5.57
C ARG A 101 -8.05 -0.13 4.04
N ASP A 102 -8.43 -1.26 3.46
CA ASP A 102 -8.70 -1.41 2.01
C ASP A 102 -7.54 -0.90 1.13
N PRO A 103 -6.34 -1.50 1.25
CA PRO A 103 -5.19 -1.06 0.49
C PRO A 103 -5.35 -1.35 -1.02
N PHE A 104 -5.03 -0.35 -1.85
CA PHE A 104 -4.95 -0.47 -3.31
C PHE A 104 -3.58 -0.02 -3.79
N LEU A 105 -2.92 -0.85 -4.60
CA LEU A 105 -1.62 -0.55 -5.17
C LEU A 105 -1.77 -0.19 -6.66
N ILE A 106 -1.23 0.96 -7.06
CA ILE A 106 -1.29 1.47 -8.43
C ILE A 106 0.14 1.72 -8.90
N ARG A 107 0.52 1.18 -10.05
CA ARG A 107 1.81 1.47 -10.67
C ARG A 107 1.74 2.79 -11.44
N SER A 108 2.80 3.60 -11.39
CA SER A 108 2.91 4.78 -12.26
C SER A 108 2.97 4.37 -13.74
N GLU A 109 2.56 5.26 -14.63
CA GLU A 109 2.55 5.02 -16.08
C GLU A 109 3.94 4.66 -16.63
N ASP A 110 4.97 5.35 -16.14
CA ASP A 110 6.38 5.14 -16.48
C ASP A 110 7.02 3.93 -15.76
N GLY A 111 6.25 3.23 -14.92
CA GLY A 111 6.69 2.05 -14.18
C GLY A 111 7.67 2.31 -13.03
N SER A 112 8.05 3.56 -12.75
CA SER A 112 9.10 3.93 -11.81
C SER A 112 8.67 3.95 -10.33
N LYS A 113 7.36 3.99 -10.07
CA LYS A 113 6.79 4.14 -8.72
C LYS A 113 5.56 3.28 -8.54
N TYR A 114 5.27 3.00 -7.27
CA TYR A 114 3.98 2.49 -6.84
C TYR A 114 3.35 3.48 -5.87
N TYR A 115 2.05 3.69 -6.03
CA TYR A 115 1.21 4.46 -5.14
C TYR A 115 0.33 3.49 -4.36
N LEU A 116 0.38 3.58 -3.04
CA LEU A 116 -0.52 2.84 -2.16
C LEU A 116 -1.60 3.80 -1.67
N LEU A 117 -2.85 3.46 -1.97
CA LEU A 117 -4.03 4.13 -1.42
C LEU A 117 -4.62 3.27 -0.31
N ALA A 118 -5.11 3.89 0.76
CA ALA A 118 -5.83 3.21 1.82
C ALA A 118 -6.95 4.13 2.32
N THR A 119 -8.05 3.53 2.77
CA THR A 119 -9.23 4.24 3.27
C THR A 119 -9.20 4.30 4.78
N ARG A 120 -9.53 5.46 5.34
CA ARG A 120 -9.74 5.63 6.78
C ARG A 120 -11.18 5.27 7.15
N PRO A 121 -11.43 4.51 8.21
CA PRO A 121 -12.78 4.28 8.72
C PRO A 121 -13.40 5.59 9.25
N GLN A 122 -14.66 5.85 8.90
CA GLN A 122 -15.39 7.05 9.32
C GLN A 122 -16.35 6.82 10.51
N ASN A 123 -16.53 5.57 10.97
CA ASN A 123 -17.72 5.19 11.73
C ASN A 123 -17.38 4.55 13.09
N VAL A 124 -17.37 5.32 14.18
CA VAL A 124 -17.27 4.79 15.57
C VAL A 124 -18.67 4.51 16.17
N TRP A 125 -19.76 4.77 15.42
CA TRP A 125 -21.12 4.89 15.96
C TRP A 125 -22.03 3.65 15.80
N TRP A 126 -21.61 2.61 15.07
CA TRP A 126 -22.47 1.43 14.79
C TRP A 126 -22.61 0.44 15.96
N TRP A 127 -21.82 0.58 17.03
CA TRP A 127 -21.88 -0.30 18.20
C TRP A 127 -22.87 0.13 19.30
N TYR A 128 -23.49 1.32 19.18
CA TYR A 128 -24.32 1.90 20.25
C TYR A 128 -25.84 1.84 19.99
N LEU A 129 -26.30 1.21 18.91
CA LEU A 129 -27.72 1.16 18.52
C LEU A 129 -28.28 -0.28 18.35
N ARG A 130 -27.75 -1.27 19.09
CA ARG A 130 -28.41 -2.56 19.28
C ARG A 130 -28.64 -2.86 20.75
#